data_AF-A0A511NLT1-F1
#
_entry.id   AF-A0A511NLT1-F1
#
_cell.length_a   1.000
_cell.length_b   1.000
_cell.length_c   1.000
_cell.angle_alpha   90.00
_cell.angle_beta   90.00
_cell.angle_gamma   90.00
#
_symmetry.space_group_name_H-M   'P 1'
#
loop_
_entity.id
_entity.type
_entity.pdbx_description
1 polymer ?
#
loop_
_entity_poly.entity_id
_entity_poly.type
_entity_poly.pdbx_seq_one_letter_code
_entity_poly.pdbx_strand_id
1 'polypeptide(L)'
;MIFFKKLEIQNKTMTFEKLSSLIEQNNFTTKTDFIVAVKLLDAENDWPEPSITVNEFILKLEQEIGNEIFYQTLVSKLETYHVRNDAWKIESLSSIQEIIELDIQRDLKTIVNEFIQNNT
;
A
#
# COMPACT_ATOMS: atom_id res chain seq x y z
N MET A 1 -31.08 -15.24 17.21
CA MET A 1 -30.63 -15.00 15.82
C MET A 1 -29.66 -13.81 15.80
N ILE A 2 -28.43 -13.97 16.32
CA ILE A 2 -27.38 -12.92 16.31
C ILE A 2 -26.00 -13.59 16.17
N PHE A 3 -25.88 -14.57 15.29
CA PHE A 3 -24.58 -15.21 14.98
C PHE A 3 -24.16 -15.06 13.51
N PHE A 4 -25.04 -14.54 12.65
CA PHE A 4 -24.73 -14.38 11.22
C PHE A 4 -24.21 -12.99 10.83
N LYS A 5 -24.38 -11.96 11.66
CA LYS A 5 -23.86 -10.61 11.36
C LYS A 5 -22.35 -10.44 11.57
N LYS A 6 -21.69 -11.39 12.23
CA LYS A 6 -20.22 -11.42 12.40
C LYS A 6 -19.48 -12.15 11.27
N LEU A 7 -20.22 -12.79 10.36
CA LEU A 7 -19.66 -13.56 9.22
C LEU A 7 -19.79 -12.82 7.88
N GLU A 8 -20.36 -11.61 7.87
CA GLU A 8 -20.44 -10.71 6.70
C GLU A 8 -19.26 -9.74 6.58
N ILE A 9 -18.24 -9.85 7.43
CA ILE A 9 -16.90 -9.39 7.07
C ILE A 9 -16.27 -10.55 6.30
N GLN A 10 -16.73 -10.80 5.07
CA GLN A 10 -15.80 -11.36 4.11
C GLN A 10 -14.70 -10.31 4.01
N ASN A 11 -13.53 -10.60 4.57
CA ASN A 11 -12.33 -9.78 4.41
C ASN A 11 -12.25 -9.39 2.94
N LYS A 12 -12.52 -8.12 2.67
CA LYS A 12 -12.56 -7.58 1.32
C LYS A 12 -11.11 -7.40 0.90
N THR A 13 -10.50 -8.49 0.50
CA THR A 13 -9.08 -8.54 0.16
C THR A 13 -8.88 -7.86 -1.18
N MET A 14 -8.10 -6.79 -1.20
CA MET A 14 -7.64 -6.18 -2.45
C MET A 14 -6.43 -6.97 -2.96
N THR A 15 -6.59 -7.64 -4.11
CA THR A 15 -5.48 -8.26 -4.84
C THR A 15 -4.84 -7.23 -5.79
N PHE A 16 -3.57 -7.42 -6.15
CA PHE A 16 -2.93 -6.57 -7.15
C PHE A 16 -3.55 -6.71 -8.56
N GLU A 17 -4.10 -7.88 -8.88
CA GLU A 17 -4.90 -8.07 -10.10
C GLU A 17 -6.17 -7.19 -10.12
N LYS A 18 -6.90 -7.14 -8.99
CA LYS A 18 -8.07 -6.27 -8.86
C LYS A 18 -7.67 -4.79 -8.89
N LEU A 19 -6.56 -4.45 -8.25
CA LEU A 19 -6.01 -3.10 -8.25
C LEU A 19 -5.68 -2.64 -9.68
N SER A 20 -5.00 -3.48 -10.46
CA SER A 20 -4.68 -3.23 -11.87
C SER A 20 -5.97 -3.02 -12.69
N SER A 21 -6.97 -3.88 -12.50
CA SER A 21 -8.26 -3.75 -13.18
C SER A 21 -8.97 -2.42 -12.86
N LEU A 22 -8.90 -1.93 -11.62
CA LEU A 22 -9.46 -0.63 -11.23
C LEU A 22 -8.74 0.53 -11.92
N ILE A 23 -7.40 0.45 -12.03
CA ILE A 23 -6.56 1.43 -12.73
C ILE A 23 -6.94 1.50 -14.21
N GLU A 24 -7.00 0.35 -14.88
CA GLU A 24 -7.36 0.26 -16.31
C GLU A 24 -8.77 0.80 -16.61
N GLN A 25 -9.73 0.51 -15.73
CA GLN A 25 -11.10 0.98 -15.86
C GLN A 25 -11.26 2.46 -15.47
N ASN A 26 -10.23 3.06 -14.87
CA ASN A 26 -10.25 4.41 -14.30
C ASN A 26 -11.49 4.64 -13.39
N ASN A 27 -11.86 3.62 -12.61
CA ASN A 27 -13.08 3.60 -11.82
C ASN A 27 -12.77 4.01 -10.36
N PHE A 28 -12.42 5.28 -10.16
CA PHE A 28 -12.11 5.84 -8.85
C PHE A 28 -13.02 7.01 -8.51
N THR A 29 -13.43 7.06 -7.24
CA THR A 29 -14.26 8.16 -6.72
C THR A 29 -13.47 9.45 -6.59
N THR A 30 -12.18 9.36 -6.27
CA THR A 30 -11.32 10.53 -6.04
C THR A 30 -9.99 10.40 -6.77
N LYS A 31 -9.36 11.55 -7.05
CA LYS A 31 -7.98 11.60 -7.57
C LYS A 31 -6.99 10.99 -6.57
N THR A 32 -7.23 11.16 -5.27
CA THR A 32 -6.41 10.57 -4.21
C THR A 32 -6.42 9.05 -4.32
N ASP A 33 -7.59 8.43 -4.45
CA ASP A 33 -7.70 6.97 -4.60
C ASP A 33 -6.97 6.46 -5.84
N PHE A 34 -7.06 7.17 -6.96
CA PHE A 34 -6.32 6.84 -8.18
C PHE A 34 -4.80 6.89 -7.95
N ILE A 35 -4.29 7.92 -7.28
CA ILE A 35 -2.85 8.04 -6.97
C ILE A 35 -2.41 6.90 -6.05
N VAL A 36 -3.18 6.61 -4.98
CA VAL A 36 -2.88 5.49 -4.07
C VAL A 36 -2.83 4.17 -4.84
N ALA A 37 -3.78 3.92 -5.74
CA ALA A 37 -3.81 2.69 -6.52
C ALA A 37 -2.59 2.53 -7.41
N VAL A 38 -2.25 3.57 -8.19
CA VAL A 38 -1.09 3.55 -9.09
C VAL A 38 0.19 3.35 -8.29
N LYS A 39 0.38 4.10 -7.20
CA LYS A 39 1.61 4.03 -6.41
C LYS A 39 1.75 2.74 -5.63
N LEU A 40 0.66 2.10 -5.21
CA LEU A 40 0.71 0.75 -4.64
C LEU A 40 1.16 -0.27 -5.68
N LEU A 41 0.65 -0.18 -6.92
CA LEU A 41 1.04 -1.09 -7.99
C LEU A 41 2.51 -0.90 -8.39
N ASP A 42 2.96 0.35 -8.56
CA ASP A 42 4.37 0.68 -8.81
C ASP A 42 5.26 0.12 -7.69
N ALA A 43 4.88 0.36 -6.43
CA ALA A 43 5.64 -0.11 -5.28
C ALA A 43 5.75 -1.64 -5.23
N GLU A 44 4.70 -2.38 -5.56
CA GLU A 44 4.77 -3.85 -5.56
C GLU A 44 5.60 -4.40 -6.71
N ASN A 45 5.50 -3.80 -7.90
CA ASN A 45 6.31 -4.18 -9.07
C ASN A 45 7.81 -4.01 -8.83
N ASP A 46 8.20 -2.98 -8.08
CA ASP A 46 9.59 -2.71 -7.72
C ASP A 46 10.04 -3.49 -6.46
N TRP A 47 9.15 -4.17 -5.75
CA TRP A 47 9.55 -4.92 -4.55
C TRP A 47 10.19 -6.27 -4.93
N PRO A 48 11.30 -6.68 -4.29
CA PRO A 48 12.01 -7.92 -4.67
C PRO A 48 11.19 -9.21 -4.57
N GLU A 49 10.15 -9.24 -3.75
CA GLU A 49 9.33 -10.42 -3.49
C GLU A 49 7.85 -10.16 -3.81
N PRO A 50 7.26 -10.84 -4.79
CA PRO A 50 5.90 -10.53 -5.22
C PRO A 50 4.87 -10.81 -4.13
N SER A 51 3.78 -10.05 -4.13
CA SER A 51 2.67 -10.16 -3.19
C SER A 51 1.36 -10.38 -3.96
N ILE A 52 0.48 -11.26 -3.46
CA ILE A 52 -0.80 -11.50 -4.13
C ILE A 52 -1.79 -10.39 -3.74
N THR A 53 -1.70 -9.93 -2.50
CA THR A 53 -2.63 -8.95 -1.92
C THR A 53 -1.93 -7.70 -1.42
N VAL A 54 -2.63 -6.57 -1.45
CA VAL A 54 -2.14 -5.30 -0.89
C VAL A 54 -1.78 -5.48 0.59
N ASN A 55 -2.58 -6.23 1.35
CA ASN A 55 -2.30 -6.46 2.78
C ASN A 55 -1.02 -7.28 3.01
N GLU A 56 -0.74 -8.30 2.19
CA GLU A 56 0.52 -9.03 2.24
C GLU A 56 1.72 -8.12 1.97
N PHE A 57 1.59 -7.22 1.00
CA PHE A 57 2.63 -6.26 0.68
C PHE A 57 2.87 -5.27 1.84
N ILE A 58 1.81 -4.70 2.42
CA ILE A 58 1.91 -3.81 3.58
C ILE A 58 2.58 -4.52 4.76
N LEU A 59 2.27 -5.80 5.01
CA LEU A 59 2.93 -6.58 6.06
C LEU A 59 4.44 -6.75 5.79
N LYS A 60 4.87 -6.95 4.54
CA LYS A 60 6.30 -7.00 4.19
C LYS A 60 7.00 -5.65 4.45
N LEU A 61 6.33 -4.55 4.11
CA LEU A 61 6.85 -3.21 4.39
C LEU A 61 6.96 -2.96 5.90
N GLU A 62 5.96 -3.36 6.69
CA GLU A 62 5.97 -3.27 8.15
C GLU A 62 7.11 -4.10 8.76
N GLN A 63 7.42 -5.26 8.18
CA GLN A 63 8.57 -6.09 8.60
C GLN A 63 9.92 -5.45 8.27
N GLU A 64 10.04 -4.73 7.16
CA GLU A 64 11.28 -4.08 6.73
C GLU A 64 11.54 -2.76 7.47
N ILE A 65 10.50 -1.94 7.64
CA ILE A 65 10.60 -0.56 8.17
C ILE A 65 10.32 -0.52 9.68
N GLY A 66 9.31 -1.27 10.13
CA GLY A 66 8.72 -1.19 11.45
C GLY A 66 7.18 -1.19 11.38
N ASN A 67 6.53 -1.65 12.46
CA ASN A 67 5.09 -1.91 12.52
C ASN A 67 4.17 -0.75 12.09
N GLU A 68 4.60 0.50 12.26
CA GLU A 68 3.85 1.70 11.87
C GLU A 68 4.72 2.52 10.92
N ILE A 69 4.28 2.68 9.67
CA ILE A 69 5.03 3.39 8.63
C ILE A 69 4.47 4.80 8.51
N PHE A 70 5.09 5.73 9.23
CA PHE A 70 4.91 7.18 9.07
C PHE A 70 5.96 7.76 8.11
N TYR A 71 5.76 9.00 7.69
CA TYR A 71 6.70 9.70 6.80
C TYR A 71 8.13 9.69 7.35
N GLN A 72 8.32 10.08 8.62
CA GLN A 72 9.67 10.15 9.19
C GLN A 72 10.32 8.77 9.31
N THR A 73 9.57 7.74 9.69
CA THR A 73 10.11 6.37 9.83
C THR A 73 10.51 5.80 8.47
N LEU A 74 9.74 6.09 7.42
CA LEU A 74 10.07 5.71 6.06
C LEU A 74 11.32 6.42 5.55
N VAL A 75 11.40 7.74 5.71
CA VAL A 75 12.57 8.54 5.29
C VAL A 75 13.83 8.08 6.03
N SER A 76 13.75 7.89 7.35
CA SER A 76 14.88 7.36 8.12
C SER A 76 15.31 5.97 7.65
N LYS A 77 14.37 5.11 7.22
CA LYS A 77 14.73 3.81 6.64
C LYS A 77 15.44 3.97 5.29
N LEU A 78 14.93 4.82 4.40
CA LEU A 78 15.53 5.07 3.09
C LEU A 78 16.98 5.57 3.20
N GLU A 79 17.31 6.37 4.22
CA GLU A 79 18.68 6.82 4.50
C GLU A 79 19.65 5.68 4.84
N THR A 80 19.15 4.52 5.27
CA THR A 80 19.99 3.34 5.57
C THR A 80 20.32 2.49 4.36
N TYR A 81 19.65 2.71 3.22
CA TYR A 81 19.83 1.90 2.03
C TYR A 81 21.00 2.37 1.16
N HIS A 82 21.57 1.42 0.43
CA HIS A 82 22.65 1.67 -0.51
C HIS A 82 22.20 1.27 -1.91
N VAL A 83 22.15 2.23 -2.84
CA VAL A 83 21.69 2.03 -4.24
C VAL A 83 22.27 0.78 -4.90
N ARG A 84 23.54 0.45 -4.63
CA ARG A 84 24.20 -0.73 -5.19
C ARG A 84 23.50 -2.05 -4.85
N ASN A 85 22.91 -2.14 -3.66
CA ASN A 85 22.34 -3.38 -3.12
C ASN A 85 20.80 -3.30 -3.01
N ASP A 86 20.25 -2.10 -2.89
CA ASP A 86 18.87 -1.87 -2.47
C ASP A 86 18.05 -1.11 -3.53
N ALA A 87 18.53 -0.98 -4.78
CA ALA A 87 17.89 -0.17 -5.83
C ALA A 87 16.37 -0.41 -5.94
N TRP A 88 15.95 -1.67 -6.09
CA TRP A 88 14.54 -2.06 -6.18
C TRP A 88 13.74 -1.67 -4.93
N LYS A 89 14.31 -1.87 -3.73
CA LYS A 89 13.67 -1.43 -2.49
C LYS A 89 13.55 0.09 -2.41
N ILE A 90 14.55 0.84 -2.89
CA ILE A 90 14.51 2.31 -2.92
C ILE A 90 13.40 2.78 -3.88
N GLU A 91 13.28 2.20 -5.07
CA GLU A 91 12.23 2.52 -6.04
C GLU A 91 10.84 2.23 -5.46
N SER A 92 10.66 1.03 -4.91
CA SER A 92 9.42 0.63 -4.24
C SER A 92 9.03 1.56 -3.09
N LEU A 93 9.96 1.85 -2.18
CA LEU A 93 9.71 2.71 -1.04
C LEU A 93 9.54 4.19 -1.42
N SER A 94 10.08 4.64 -2.56
CA SER A 94 9.82 5.98 -3.08
C SER A 94 8.36 6.12 -3.53
N SER A 95 7.80 5.09 -4.16
CA SER A 95 6.36 5.04 -4.47
C SER A 95 5.49 5.03 -3.21
N ILE A 96 5.91 4.33 -2.15
CA ILE A 96 5.25 4.39 -0.83
C ILE A 96 5.34 5.78 -0.21
N GLN A 97 6.49 6.45 -0.35
CA GLN A 97 6.66 7.81 0.15
C GLN A 97 5.65 8.76 -0.49
N GLU A 98 5.44 8.67 -1.80
CA GLU A 98 4.44 9.48 -2.51
C GLU A 98 3.01 9.25 -1.99
N ILE A 99 2.67 8.04 -1.52
CA ILE A 99 1.37 7.77 -0.88
C ILE A 99 1.27 8.50 0.46
N ILE A 100 2.30 8.40 1.30
CA ILE A 100 2.29 9.03 2.63
C ILE A 100 2.31 10.56 2.50
N GLU A 101 2.94 11.11 1.46
CA GLU A 101 2.96 12.56 1.19
C GLU A 101 1.58 13.15 0.87
N LEU A 102 0.58 12.32 0.53
CA LEU A 102 -0.82 12.76 0.40
C LEU A 102 -1.39 13.25 1.74
N ASP A 103 -0.95 12.66 2.86
CA ASP A 103 -1.25 13.11 4.23
C ASP A 103 -0.18 12.63 5.21
N ILE A 104 0.85 13.46 5.41
CA ILE A 104 2.02 13.13 6.24
C ILE A 104 1.72 12.91 7.72
N GLN A 105 0.51 13.21 8.19
CA GLN A 105 0.10 13.02 9.59
C GLN A 105 -0.44 11.61 9.86
N ARG A 106 -0.67 10.81 8.82
CA ARG A 106 -1.25 9.47 8.91
C ARG A 106 -0.21 8.42 8.52
N ASP A 107 -0.34 7.24 9.10
CA ASP A 107 0.46 6.09 8.71
C ASP A 107 -0.06 5.49 7.38
N LEU A 108 0.82 4.77 6.67
CA LEU A 108 0.53 4.13 5.40
C LEU A 108 -0.71 3.23 5.45
N LYS A 109 -0.82 2.38 6.49
CA LYS A 109 -1.89 1.39 6.60
C LYS A 109 -3.25 2.08 6.74
N THR A 110 -3.30 3.18 7.47
CA THR A 110 -4.50 4.00 7.62
C THR A 110 -4.95 4.61 6.28
N ILE A 111 -4.02 5.14 5.46
CA ILE A 111 -4.32 5.68 4.12
C ILE A 111 -4.82 4.55 3.20
N VAL A 112 -4.11 3.42 3.17
CA VAL A 112 -4.43 2.28 2.31
C VAL A 112 -5.76 1.62 2.70
N ASN A 113 -6.07 1.51 4.00
CA ASN A 113 -7.35 0.96 4.45
C ASN A 113 -8.54 1.80 4.01
N GLU A 114 -8.43 3.13 4.07
CA GLU A 114 -9.47 4.03 3.56
C GLU A 114 -9.66 3.85 2.04
N PHE A 115 -8.56 3.82 1.29
CA PHE A 115 -8.58 3.51 -0.14
C PHE A 115 -9.30 2.19 -0.44
N ILE A 116 -8.97 1.11 0.27
CA ILE A 116 -9.60 -0.21 0.08
C ILE A 116 -11.09 -0.13 0.39
N GLN A 117 -11.50 0.53 1.46
CA GLN A 117 -12.91 0.69 1.83
C GLN A 117 -13.72 1.46 0.77
N ASN A 118 -13.09 2.45 0.12
CA ASN A 118 -13.74 3.26 -0.91
C ASN A 118 -13.85 2.56 -2.27
N ASN A 119 -12.98 1.59 -2.57
CA ASN A 119 -12.79 1.03 -3.92
C ASN A 119 -12.95 -0.49 -4.00
N THR A 120 -13.45 -1.12 -2.94
CA THR A 120 -13.89 -2.51 -3.00
C THR A 120 -15.39 -2.57 -2.94
#